data_AF-A0A392QLA1-F1
#
_entry.id   AF-A0A392QLA1-F1
#
_cell.length_a   1.000
_cell.length_b   1.000
_cell.length_c   1.000
_cell.angle_alpha   90.00
_cell.angle_beta   90.00
_cell.angle_gamma   90.00
#
_symmetry.space_group_name_H-M   'P 1'
#
loop_
_entity.id
_entity.type
_entity.pdbx_description
1 polymer ?
#
loop_
_entity_poly.entity_id
_entity_poly.type
_entity_poly.pdbx_seq_one_letter_code
_entity_poly.pdbx_strand_id
1 'polypeptide(L)' 'ILTYLLMSASSSAATRTYDWESNWGHDKFPFMANASVVLSFIAFAAFALASLVSGSILCRFK' A
#
# COMPACT_ATOMS: atom_id res chain seq x y z
N ILE A 1 -11.89 8.56 0.88
CA ILE A 1 -12.05 7.56 1.98
C ILE A 1 -11.21 6.30 1.73
N LEU A 2 -11.28 5.68 0.54
CA LEU A 2 -10.59 4.41 0.24
C LEU A 2 -9.07 4.49 0.39
N THR A 3 -8.46 5.54 -0.15
CA THR A 3 -7.00 5.78 -0.10
C THR A 3 -6.51 5.99 1.32
N TYR A 4 -7.25 6.75 2.12
CA TYR A 4 -6.98 6.95 3.54
C TYR A 4 -7.02 5.64 4.32
N LEU A 5 -8.06 4.82 4.11
CA LEU A 5 -8.20 3.53 4.77
C LEU A 5 -7.09 2.56 4.37
N LEU A 6 -6.77 2.47 3.07
CA LEU A 6 -5.71 1.62 2.56
C LEU A 6 -4.35 1.98 3.17
N MET A 7 -4.01 3.28 3.17
CA MET A 7 -2.75 3.77 3.72
C MET A 7 -2.68 3.57 5.24
N SER A 8 -3.77 3.86 5.96
CA SER A 8 -3.83 3.67 7.42
C SER A 8 -3.70 2.19 7.82
N ALA A 9 -4.40 1.30 7.12
CA ALA A 9 -4.30 -0.14 7.35
C ALA A 9 -2.90 -0.67 7.02
N SER A 10 -2.29 -0.20 5.93
CA SER A 10 -0.94 -0.60 5.53
C SER A 10 0.12 -0.14 6.53
N SER A 11 0.04 1.10 7.02
CA SER A 11 0.94 1.59 8.07
C SER A 11 0.78 0.79 9.38
N SER A 12 -0.46 0.46 9.76
CA SER A 12 -0.72 -0.37 10.94
C SER A 12 -0.14 -1.77 10.77
N ALA A 13 -0.28 -2.37 9.58
CA ALA A 13 0.31 -3.65 9.25
C ALA A 13 1.85 -3.59 9.28
N ALA A 14 2.46 -2.51 8.78
CA ALA A 14 3.91 -2.29 8.80
C ALA A 14 4.47 -2.30 10.23
N THR A 15 3.85 -1.54 11.14
CA THR A 15 4.25 -1.52 12.55
C THR A 15 4.08 -2.90 13.18
N ARG A 16 2.97 -3.59 12.92
CA ARG A 16 2.72 -4.93 13.46
C ARG A 16 3.71 -5.98 12.94
N THR A 17 4.11 -5.92 11.68
CA THR A 17 5.12 -6.81 11.13
C THR A 17 6.50 -6.54 11.71
N TYR A 18 6.84 -5.27 11.94
CA TYR A 18 8.10 -4.89 12.56
C TYR A 18 8.19 -5.38 14.01
N ASP A 19 7.13 -5.15 14.80
CA ASP A 19 7.06 -5.63 16.19
C ASP A 19 7.14 -7.16 16.25
N TRP A 20 6.47 -7.86 15.33
CA TRP A 20 6.52 -9.32 15.24
C TRP A 20 7.96 -9.82 15.03
N GLU A 21 8.62 -9.28 14.01
CA GLU A 21 9.99 -9.66 13.63
C GLU A 21 10.99 -9.35 14.76
N SER A 22 10.83 -8.23 15.47
CA SER A 22 11.67 -7.88 16.61
C SER A 22 11.51 -8.81 17.82
N ASN A 23 10.33 -9.42 18.02
CA ASN A 23 10.06 -10.29 19.17
C ASN A 23 10.37 -11.76 18.88
N TRP A 24 10.13 -12.22 17.65
CA TRP A 24 10.17 -13.64 17.29
C TRP A 24 11.19 -13.98 16.20
N GLY A 25 11.93 -12.97 15.71
CA GLY A 25 12.95 -13.14 14.70
C GLY A 25 12.37 -13.15 13.28
N HIS A 26 13.23 -13.49 12.33
CA HIS A 26 12.96 -13.35 10.91
C HIS A 26 12.30 -14.62 10.35
N ASP A 27 10.98 -14.74 10.47
CA ASP A 27 10.19 -15.82 9.89
C ASP A 27 9.57 -15.45 8.53
N LYS A 28 9.13 -16.48 7.79
CA LYS A 28 8.58 -16.31 6.44
C LYS A 28 7.27 -15.49 6.43
N PHE A 29 6.55 -15.51 7.55
CA PHE A 29 5.28 -14.81 7.71
C PHE A 29 5.40 -13.28 7.69
N PRO A 30 6.16 -12.61 8.58
CA PRO A 30 6.37 -11.16 8.52
C PRO A 30 7.09 -10.73 7.25
N PHE A 31 7.95 -11.58 6.67
CA PHE A 31 8.55 -11.27 5.36
C PHE A 31 7.46 -11.11 4.27
N MET A 32 6.53 -12.06 4.18
CA MET A 32 5.40 -11.97 3.24
C MET A 32 4.44 -10.83 3.60
N ALA A 33 4.19 -10.59 4.88
CA ALA A 33 3.30 -9.52 5.32
C ALA A 33 3.91 -8.13 5.02
N ASN A 34 5.21 -7.95 5.23
CA ASN A 34 5.94 -6.73 4.88
C ASN A 34 5.97 -6.52 3.36
N ALA A 35 6.14 -7.59 2.57
CA ALA A 35 5.97 -7.51 1.13
C ALA A 35 4.55 -7.06 0.72
N SER A 36 3.51 -7.54 1.41
CA SER A 36 2.12 -7.11 1.18
C SER A 36 1.87 -5.64 1.53
N VAL A 37 2.52 -5.14 2.58
CA VAL A 37 2.51 -3.71 2.94
C VAL A 37 3.10 -2.89 1.80
N VAL A 38 4.31 -3.23 1.35
CA VAL A 38 4.99 -2.55 0.24
C VAL A 38 4.15 -2.56 -1.04
N LEU A 39 3.57 -3.71 -1.39
CA LEU A 39 2.69 -3.82 -2.57
C LEU A 39 1.44 -2.94 -2.47
N SER A 40 0.89 -2.73 -1.27
CA SER A 40 -0.26 -1.85 -1.07
C SER A 40 0.06 -0.38 -1.40
N PHE A 41 1.25 0.09 -1.02
CA PHE A 41 1.73 1.44 -1.38
C PHE A 41 1.98 1.57 -2.88
N ILE A 42 2.57 0.55 -3.51
CA ILE A 42 2.82 0.53 -4.96
C ILE A 42 1.49 0.53 -5.73
N ALA A 43 0.52 -0.30 -5.32
CA ALA A 43 -0.80 -0.35 -5.92
C ALA A 43 -1.53 0.99 -5.80
N PHE A 44 -1.42 1.67 -4.66
CA PHE A 44 -1.96 3.01 -4.48
C PHE A 44 -1.32 4.02 -5.45
N ALA A 45 0.01 4.02 -5.59
CA ALA A 45 0.70 4.92 -6.51
C ALA A 45 0.30 4.66 -7.97
N ALA A 46 0.25 3.39 -8.39
CA ALA A 46 -0.19 3.01 -9.73
C ALA A 46 -1.64 3.44 -10.00
N PHE A 47 -2.53 3.23 -9.03
CA PHE A 47 -3.92 3.66 -9.13
C PHE A 47 -4.07 5.18 -9.22
N ALA A 48 -3.30 5.93 -8.42
CA ALA A 48 -3.31 7.40 -8.44
C ALA A 48 -2.86 7.95 -9.81
N LEU A 49 -1.79 7.39 -10.37
CA LEU A 49 -1.30 7.76 -11.70
C LEU A 49 -2.31 7.40 -12.80
N ALA A 50 -2.89 6.20 -12.75
CA ALA A 50 -3.92 5.78 -13.69
C ALA A 50 -5.15 6.70 -13.64
N SER A 51 -5.59 7.07 -12.44
CA SER A 51 -6.69 8.02 -12.22
C SER A 51 -6.37 9.41 -12.81
N LEU A 52 -5.14 9.90 -12.60
CA LEU A 52 -4.70 11.18 -13.16
C LEU A 52 -4.69 11.17 -14.69
N VAL A 53 -4.13 10.11 -15.31
CA VAL A 53 -4.12 9.95 -16.76
C VAL A 53 -5.55 9.87 -17.30
N SER A 54 -6.40 9.05 -16.69
CA SER A 54 -7.81 8.91 -17.09
C SER A 54 -8.56 10.25 -17.00
N GLY A 55 -8.37 11.00 -15.92
CA GLY A 55 -8.97 12.32 -15.74
C GLY A 55 -8.46 13.33 -16.77
N SER A 56 -7.16 13.32 -17.06
CA SER A 56 -6.57 14.22 -18.08
C SER A 56 -7.12 13.96 -19.49
N ILE A 57 -7.33 12.69 -19.85
CA ILE A 57 -7.97 12.28 -21.10
C ILE A 57 -9.41 12.80 -21.14
N LEU A 58 -10.18 12.56 -20.08
CA LEU A 58 -11.58 12.98 -20.00
C LEU A 58 -11.75 14.50 -20.09
N CYS A 59 -10.88 15.27 -19.44
CA CYS A 59 -10.89 16.74 -19.56
C CYS A 59 -10.42 17.25 -20.93
N ARG A 60 -9.59 16.49 -21.67
CA ARG A 60 -9.10 16.88 -23.00
C ARG A 60 -10.10 16.61 -24.13
N PHE A 61 -11.00 15.64 -23.94
CA PHE A 61 -12.05 15.27 -24.90
C PHE A 61 -13.43 15.87 -24.56
N LYS A 62 -13.51 16.73 -23.54
CA LYS A 62 -14.69 17.51 -23.17
C LYS A 62 -14.58 18.91 -23.74
#